data_AF-A0A8T9CNG5-F1
#
_entry.id   AF-A0A8T9CNG5-F1
#
_cell.length_a   1.000
_cell.length_b   1.000
_cell.length_c   1.000
_cell.angle_alpha   90.00
_cell.angle_beta   90.00
_cell.angle_gamma   90.00
#
_symmetry.space_group_name_H-M   'P 1'
#
loop_
_entity.id
_entity.type
_entity.pdbx_description
1 polymer ?
#
loop_
_entity_poly.entity_id
_entity_poly.type
_entity_poly.pdbx_seq_one_letter_code
_entity_poly.pdbx_strand_id
1 'polypeptide(L)'
;NKVSDDLRMQLKGNTAVINGETVLSTDIAGLGVRIENAADNSLFAVGENNWTPFNVNTQPQLKAVPVKQSGVQLTPSEFNATMTMVVDYQ
;
A
#
# COMPACT_ATOMS: atom_id res chain seq x y z
N ASN A 1 7.35 32.03 -10.58
CA ASN A 1 6.96 30.63 -10.82
C ASN A 1 7.85 29.69 -10.04
N LYS A 2 7.44 29.28 -8.83
CA LYS A 2 7.91 27.99 -8.33
C LYS A 2 7.07 26.97 -9.09
N VAL A 3 7.69 26.25 -10.01
CA VAL A 3 7.15 24.95 -10.42
C VAL A 3 7.08 24.18 -9.11
N SER A 4 5.87 23.93 -8.61
CA SER A 4 5.70 22.90 -7.59
C SER A 4 6.30 21.65 -8.20
N ASP A 5 7.27 21.01 -7.54
CA ASP A 5 7.77 19.71 -7.98
C ASP A 5 6.63 18.71 -7.80
N ASP A 6 5.65 18.77 -8.71
CA ASP A 6 4.46 17.96 -8.72
C ASP A 6 4.90 16.57 -9.13
N LEU A 7 4.97 15.70 -8.12
CA LEU A 7 5.33 14.32 -8.26
C LEU A 7 4.08 13.47 -8.15
N ARG A 8 4.13 12.29 -8.70
CA ARG A 8 3.12 11.26 -8.46
C ARG A 8 3.82 9.96 -8.13
N MET A 9 3.23 9.19 -7.24
CA MET A 9 3.68 7.83 -6.95
C MET A 9 2.59 6.81 -7.28
N GLN A 10 2.99 5.62 -7.70
CA GLN A 10 2.11 4.44 -7.71
C GLN A 10 2.76 3.30 -6.95
N LEU A 11 1.93 2.51 -6.28
CA LEU A 11 2.35 1.33 -5.53
C LEU A 11 1.97 0.08 -6.32
N LYS A 12 2.97 -0.73 -6.67
CA LYS A 12 2.81 -1.97 -7.44
C LYS A 12 3.15 -3.17 -6.59
N GLY A 13 2.35 -4.21 -6.69
CA GLY A 13 2.56 -5.47 -6.00
C GLY A 13 1.40 -6.42 -6.25
N ASN A 14 1.58 -7.68 -5.89
CA ASN A 14 0.49 -8.65 -5.90
C ASN A 14 -0.48 -8.30 -4.77
N THR A 15 -1.77 -8.40 -5.07
CA THR A 15 -2.83 -8.07 -4.12
C THR A 15 -3.74 -9.26 -3.85
N ALA A 16 -4.39 -9.21 -2.69
CA ALA A 16 -5.47 -10.10 -2.31
C ALA A 16 -6.63 -9.27 -1.77
N VAL A 17 -7.84 -9.81 -1.85
CA VAL A 17 -9.01 -9.21 -1.20
C VAL A 17 -9.21 -9.88 0.16
N ILE A 18 -9.01 -9.12 1.23
CA ILE A 18 -9.16 -9.59 2.61
C ILE A 18 -10.23 -8.72 3.29
N ASN A 19 -11.31 -9.35 3.79
CA ASN A 19 -12.43 -8.64 4.43
C ASN A 19 -13.04 -7.51 3.58
N GLY A 20 -12.99 -7.62 2.24
CA GLY A 20 -13.49 -6.61 1.32
C GLY A 20 -12.48 -5.51 0.95
N GLU A 21 -11.26 -5.57 1.48
CA GLU A 21 -10.19 -4.60 1.19
C GLU A 21 -9.17 -5.21 0.23
N THR A 22 -8.71 -4.43 -0.75
CA THR A 22 -7.56 -4.79 -1.59
C THR A 22 -6.27 -4.47 -0.85
N VAL A 23 -5.51 -5.50 -0.48
CA VAL A 23 -4.28 -5.39 0.32
C VAL A 23 -3.13 -6.11 -0.38
N LEU A 24 -1.87 -5.82 -0.01
CA LEU A 24 -0.74 -6.59 -0.49
C LEU A 24 -0.86 -8.04 -0.05
N SER A 25 -0.68 -8.97 -0.98
CA SER A 25 -0.66 -10.40 -0.65
C SER A 25 0.61 -10.76 0.10
N THR A 26 0.48 -11.57 1.14
CA THR A 26 1.64 -12.24 1.77
C THR A 26 1.80 -13.66 1.22
N ASP A 27 2.87 -14.34 1.61
CA ASP A 27 3.06 -15.79 1.45
C ASP A 27 2.16 -16.65 2.36
N ILE A 28 1.39 -16.03 3.28
CA ILE A 28 0.41 -16.71 4.12
C ILE A 28 -1.02 -16.41 3.63
N ALA A 29 -1.73 -17.46 3.20
CA ALA A 29 -3.13 -17.35 2.81
C ALA A 29 -4.00 -16.82 3.96
N GLY A 30 -4.86 -15.83 3.67
CA GLY A 30 -5.69 -15.18 4.68
C GLY A 30 -4.96 -14.13 5.52
N LEU A 31 -3.69 -13.82 5.23
CA LEU A 31 -2.95 -12.69 5.79
C LEU A 31 -2.55 -11.74 4.64
N GLY A 32 -2.83 -10.45 4.83
CA GLY A 32 -2.42 -9.38 3.91
C GLY A 32 -1.77 -8.22 4.64
N VAL A 33 -1.26 -7.25 3.89
CA VAL A 33 -0.71 -6.00 4.43
C VAL A 33 -1.39 -4.80 3.79
N ARG A 34 -2.09 -3.98 4.58
CA ARG A 34 -2.58 -2.67 4.16
C ARG A 34 -1.42 -1.70 4.07
N ILE A 35 -1.43 -0.85 3.05
CA ILE A 35 -0.59 0.33 3.00
C ILE A 35 -1.48 1.54 3.26
N GLU A 36 -1.32 2.15 4.43
CA GLU A 36 -2.14 3.26 4.91
C GLU A 36 -1.37 4.57 4.85
N ASN A 37 -2.08 5.67 4.62
CA ASN A 37 -1.58 7.02 4.89
C ASN A 37 -1.47 7.23 6.40
N ALA A 38 -0.27 7.57 6.87
CA ALA A 38 -0.01 7.75 8.29
C ALA A 38 -0.81 8.91 8.91
N ALA A 39 -1.27 9.88 8.11
CA ALA A 39 -2.00 11.04 8.60
C ALA A 39 -3.45 10.72 9.02
N ASP A 40 -4.14 9.84 8.28
CA ASP A 40 -5.58 9.61 8.44
C ASP A 40 -6.00 8.12 8.40
N ASN A 41 -5.04 7.21 8.22
CA ASN A 41 -5.24 5.76 8.05
C ASN A 41 -6.06 5.36 6.81
N SER A 42 -6.23 6.26 5.83
CA SER A 42 -6.81 5.91 4.53
C SER A 42 -5.89 4.96 3.77
N LEU A 43 -6.46 4.06 2.95
CA LEU A 43 -5.67 3.12 2.15
C LEU A 43 -5.07 3.79 0.91
N PHE A 44 -3.78 3.55 0.67
CA PHE A 44 -3.22 3.74 -0.66
C PHE A 44 -3.68 2.60 -1.58
N ALA A 45 -4.15 2.97 -2.77
CA ALA A 45 -4.46 1.99 -3.80
C ALA A 45 -3.18 1.33 -4.30
N VAL A 46 -3.13 0.00 -4.24
CA VAL A 46 -2.06 -0.82 -4.82
C VAL A 46 -2.56 -1.40 -6.14
N GLY A 47 -1.79 -1.24 -7.21
CA GLY A 47 -2.12 -1.73 -8.55
C GLY A 47 -1.56 -0.81 -9.62
N GLU A 48 -1.54 -1.32 -10.86
CA GLU A 48 -1.04 -0.53 -11.99
C GLU A 48 -1.94 0.69 -12.27
N ASN A 49 -1.30 1.81 -12.59
CA ASN A 49 -1.96 3.07 -12.97
C ASN A 49 -2.75 3.76 -11.84
N ASN A 50 -2.65 3.28 -10.60
CA ASN A 50 -3.18 3.95 -9.41
C ASN A 50 -2.19 5.01 -8.90
N TRP A 51 -2.23 6.19 -9.50
CA TRP A 51 -1.32 7.29 -9.15
C TRP A 51 -1.87 8.16 -8.01
N THR A 52 -1.00 8.45 -7.05
CA THR A 52 -1.26 9.39 -5.96
C THR A 52 -0.33 10.61 -6.10
N PRO A 53 -0.87 11.83 -6.19
CA PRO A 53 -0.07 13.04 -6.30
C PRO A 53 0.57 13.41 -4.96
N PHE A 54 1.76 14.01 -5.00
CA PHE A 54 2.43 14.63 -3.86
C PHE A 54 3.44 15.69 -4.36
N ASN A 55 4.10 16.40 -3.45
CA ASN A 55 5.22 17.27 -3.79
C ASN A 55 6.39 17.04 -2.84
N VAL A 56 7.59 17.51 -3.22
CA VAL A 56 8.83 17.27 -2.47
C VAL A 56 8.82 17.80 -1.04
N ASN A 57 7.99 18.82 -0.74
CA ASN A 57 7.88 19.43 0.59
C ASN A 57 6.84 18.72 1.48
N THR A 58 5.90 18.00 0.87
CA THR A 58 4.86 17.22 1.57
C THR A 58 4.82 15.81 1.01
N GLN A 59 5.75 14.98 1.46
CA GLN A 59 5.89 13.60 1.02
C GLN A 59 4.88 12.68 1.73
N PRO A 60 4.39 11.64 1.04
CA PRO A 60 3.48 10.67 1.65
C PRO A 60 4.20 9.88 2.73
N GLN A 61 3.55 9.72 3.88
CA GLN A 61 4.00 8.83 4.95
C GLN A 61 3.18 7.54 4.90
N LEU A 62 3.86 6.40 4.77
CA LEU A 62 3.24 5.09 4.62
C LEU A 62 3.31 4.31 5.94
N LYS A 63 2.22 3.64 6.30
CA LYS A 63 2.18 2.59 7.33
C LYS A 63 1.86 1.24 6.69
N ALA A 64 2.59 0.21 7.07
CA ALA A 64 2.27 -1.17 6.75
C ALA A 64 1.51 -1.80 7.93
N VAL A 65 0.25 -2.20 7.72
CA VAL A 65 -0.60 -2.78 8.76
C VAL A 65 -1.04 -4.18 8.35
N PRO A 66 -0.57 -5.24 9.05
CA PRO A 66 -1.03 -6.60 8.80
C PRO A 66 -2.54 -6.72 9.04
N VAL A 67 -3.24 -7.43 8.15
CA VAL A 67 -4.67 -7.72 8.26
C VAL A 67 -4.92 -9.21 8.09
N LYS A 68 -5.66 -9.79 9.04
CA LYS A 68 -6.09 -11.18 9.01
C LYS A 68 -7.51 -11.29 8.47
N GLN A 69 -7.75 -12.27 7.61
CA GLN A 69 -9.07 -12.62 7.14
C GLN A 69 -9.97 -13.07 8.31
N SER A 70 -11.20 -12.55 8.33
CA SER A 70 -12.21 -12.92 9.32
C SER A 70 -12.54 -14.42 9.21
N GLY A 71 -12.70 -15.08 10.35
CA GLY A 71 -12.99 -16.52 10.43
C GLY A 71 -11.82 -17.46 10.11
N VAL A 72 -10.65 -16.96 9.70
CA VAL A 72 -9.47 -17.80 9.42
C VAL A 72 -8.57 -17.90 10.67
N GLN A 73 -8.10 -19.12 10.95
CA GLN A 73 -7.01 -19.37 11.90
C GLN A 73 -5.68 -19.43 11.14
N LEU A 74 -4.74 -18.55 11.50
CA LEU A 74 -3.40 -18.57 10.93
C LEU A 74 -2.49 -19.45 11.78
N THR A 75 -1.66 -20.25 11.11
CA THR A 75 -0.53 -20.93 11.76
C THR A 75 0.58 -19.91 12.00
N PRO A 76 1.15 -19.81 13.22
CA PRO A 76 2.29 -18.94 13.48
C PRO A 76 3.47 -19.30 12.56
N SER A 77 3.94 -18.31 11.81
CA SER A 77 5.08 -18.42 10.91
C SER A 77 5.61 -17.01 10.61
N GLU A 78 6.85 -16.93 10.15
CA GLU A 78 7.32 -15.76 9.42
C GLU A 78 6.48 -15.59 8.15
N PHE A 79 6.27 -14.33 7.74
CA PHE A 79 5.57 -13.97 6.52
C PHE A 79 6.29 -12.83 5.81
N ASN A 80 6.11 -12.77 4.49
CA ASN A 80 6.75 -11.79 3.62
C ASN A 80 5.73 -11.16 2.66
N ALA A 81 5.95 -9.89 2.32
CA ALA A 81 5.27 -9.20 1.24
C ALA A 81 6.26 -8.28 0.52
N THR A 82 6.05 -8.03 -0.77
CA THR A 82 6.90 -7.15 -1.57
C THR A 82 6.05 -6.14 -2.32
N MET A 83 6.53 -4.91 -2.36
CA MET A 83 5.90 -3.79 -3.07
C MET A 83 6.99 -2.98 -3.77
N THR A 84 6.72 -2.52 -4.99
CA THR A 84 7.54 -1.56 -5.71
C THR A 84 6.83 -0.21 -5.73
N MET A 85 7.53 0.84 -5.30
CA MET A 85 7.09 2.22 -5.48
C MET A 85 7.70 2.79 -6.75
N VAL A 86 6.87 3.37 -7.61
CA VAL A 86 7.32 4.13 -8.80
C VAL A 86 6.96 5.58 -8.58
N VAL A 87 7.90 6.49 -8.86
CA VAL A 87 7.71 7.95 -8.74
C VAL A 87 8.02 8.59 -10.09
N ASP A 88 7.09 9.43 -10.56
CA ASP A 88 7.24 10.23 -11.78
C ASP A 88 7.06 11.72 -11.46
N TYR A 89 7.67 12.58 -12.28
CA TYR A 89 7.23 13.96 -12.42
C TYR A 89 5.88 14.01 -13.15
N GLN A 90 5.04 14.97 -12.78
CA GLN A 90 3.77 15.26 -13.47
C GLN A 90 3.95 16.22 -14.64
#